data_AF-A0AAW0DCY7-F1
#
_entry.id   AF-A0AAW0DCY7-F1
#
_cell.length_a   1.000
_cell.length_b   1.000
_cell.length_c   1.000
_cell.angle_alpha   90.00
_cell.angle_beta   90.00
_cell.angle_gamma   90.00
#
_symmetry.space_group_name_H-M   'P 1'
#
loop_
_entity.id
_entity.type
_entity.pdbx_description
1 polymer ?
#
loop_
_entity_poly.entity_id
_entity_poly.type
_entity_poly.pdbx_seq_one_letter_code
_entity_poly.pdbx_strand_id
1 'polypeptide(L)'
;MAAHAETGKAFFQQLYGETATDVQGLLDRIYPDLGWFSNTIGYGLVYSFPQPTTGTLMTPLETSYTLVSALIANDTPRQVNWHLAGARRVGATMEEVKAAREIAMQCAELVGVKWKEGVPEVVDVLEQNAE
;
A
#
# COMPACT_ATOMS: atom_id res chain seq x y z
N MET A 1 18.30 -10.25 8.54
CA MET A 1 18.21 -8.77 8.39
C MET A 1 18.51 -8.33 6.96
N ALA A 2 19.69 -8.62 6.39
CA ALA A 2 20.01 -8.24 5.00
C ALA A 2 19.00 -8.76 3.96
N ALA A 3 18.56 -10.02 4.09
CA ALA A 3 17.55 -10.61 3.21
C ALA A 3 16.20 -9.85 3.21
N HIS A 4 15.73 -9.38 4.37
CA HIS A 4 14.48 -8.62 4.45
C HIS A 4 14.62 -7.22 3.85
N ALA A 5 15.78 -6.58 3.94
CA ALA A 5 16.00 -5.29 3.30
C ALA A 5 15.95 -5.42 1.76
N GLU A 6 16.51 -6.49 1.21
CA GLU A 6 16.45 -6.77 -0.22
C GLU A 6 15.03 -7.11 -0.69
N THR A 7 14.34 -8.02 0.02
CA THR A 7 12.93 -8.37 -0.25
C THR A 7 12.02 -7.14 -0.13
N GLY A 8 12.22 -6.35 0.93
CA GLY A 8 11.45 -5.14 1.18
C GLY A 8 11.61 -4.13 0.06
N LYS A 9 12.84 -3.89 -0.40
CA LYS A 9 13.11 -2.99 -1.53
C LYS A 9 12.44 -3.47 -2.81
N ALA A 10 12.53 -4.76 -3.14
CA ALA A 10 11.90 -5.31 -4.34
C ALA A 10 10.37 -5.18 -4.28
N PHE A 11 9.76 -5.54 -3.16
CA PHE A 11 8.30 -5.46 -2.97
C PHE A 11 7.81 -4.00 -2.94
N PHE A 12 8.57 -3.10 -2.31
CA PHE A 12 8.28 -1.67 -2.30
C PHE A 12 8.32 -1.08 -3.70
N GLN A 13 9.34 -1.41 -4.51
CA GLN A 13 9.42 -0.96 -5.90
C GLN A 13 8.25 -1.49 -6.75
N GLN A 14 7.85 -2.74 -6.53
CA GLN A 14 6.67 -3.30 -7.20
C GLN A 14 5.39 -2.53 -6.84
N LEU A 15 5.20 -2.18 -5.56
CA LEU A 15 4.01 -1.51 -5.05
C LEU A 15 3.94 -0.01 -5.27
N TYR A 16 5.07 0.67 -5.51
CA TYR A 16 5.12 2.13 -5.71
C TYR A 16 5.57 2.54 -7.11
N GLY A 17 6.16 1.62 -7.87
CA GLY A 17 6.61 1.88 -9.24
C GLY A 17 7.57 3.08 -9.30
N GLU A 18 7.28 4.01 -10.21
CA GLU A 18 8.08 5.23 -10.42
C GLU A 18 8.14 6.13 -9.17
N THR A 19 7.09 6.11 -8.34
CA THR A 19 7.03 6.93 -7.11
C THR A 19 7.85 6.35 -5.96
N ALA A 20 8.41 5.14 -6.09
CA ALA A 20 9.09 4.46 -5.00
C ALA A 20 10.25 5.27 -4.42
N THR A 21 11.06 5.89 -5.28
CA THR A 21 12.19 6.72 -4.83
C THR A 21 11.71 7.93 -4.01
N ASP A 22 10.64 8.57 -4.44
CA ASP A 22 10.11 9.77 -3.78
C ASP A 22 9.45 9.44 -2.44
N VAL A 23 8.70 8.34 -2.38
CA VAL A 23 8.10 7.87 -1.13
C VAL A 23 9.18 7.43 -0.15
N GLN A 24 10.20 6.69 -0.59
CA GLN A 24 11.33 6.31 0.29
C GLN A 24 12.06 7.57 0.78
N GLY A 25 12.38 8.51 -0.12
CA GLY A 25 13.05 9.75 0.23
C GLY A 25 12.23 10.62 1.19
N LEU A 26 10.90 10.60 1.08
CA LEU A 26 10.03 11.24 2.06
C LEU A 26 10.18 10.60 3.45
N LEU A 27 10.11 9.27 3.54
CA LEU A 27 10.22 8.55 4.81
C LEU A 27 11.58 8.80 5.46
N ASP A 28 12.66 8.74 4.68
CA ASP A 28 14.03 8.98 5.14
C ASP A 28 14.20 10.42 5.67
N ARG A 29 13.57 11.41 5.01
CA ARG A 29 13.60 12.82 5.45
C ARG A 29 12.82 13.07 6.74
N ILE A 30 11.74 12.33 6.97
CA ILE A 30 11.00 12.41 8.24
C ILE A 30 11.89 11.89 9.37
N TYR A 31 12.43 10.68 9.19
CA TYR A 31 13.41 10.09 10.09
C TYR A 31 14.10 8.90 9.41
N PRO A 32 15.44 8.80 9.37
CA PRO A 32 16.12 7.72 8.67
C PRO A 32 15.71 6.31 9.14
N ASP A 33 15.50 6.10 10.44
CA ASP A 33 15.07 4.80 10.95
C ASP A 33 13.63 4.49 10.54
N LEU A 34 12.79 5.49 10.28
CA LEU A 34 11.43 5.27 9.75
C LEU A 34 11.50 4.72 8.33
N GLY A 35 12.38 5.29 7.49
CA GLY A 35 12.63 4.80 6.14
C GLY A 35 13.15 3.37 6.14
N TRP A 36 14.13 3.07 7.00
CA TRP A 36 14.65 1.72 7.19
C TRP A 36 13.58 0.76 7.72
N PHE A 37 12.81 1.16 8.73
CA PHE A 37 11.79 0.35 9.37
C PHE A 37 10.66 0.03 8.40
N SER A 38 10.17 1.03 7.67
CA SER A 38 9.15 0.85 6.65
C SER A 38 9.61 -0.19 5.62
N ASN A 39 10.76 0.03 4.99
CA ASN A 39 11.26 -0.84 3.93
C ASN A 39 11.58 -2.26 4.44
N THR A 40 12.38 -2.36 5.49
CA THR A 40 12.94 -3.63 5.97
C THR A 40 11.93 -4.43 6.80
N ILE A 41 11.24 -3.77 7.74
CA ILE A 41 10.31 -4.44 8.65
C ILE A 41 8.92 -4.49 8.02
N GLY A 42 8.38 -3.34 7.60
CA GLY A 42 7.07 -3.27 6.98
C GLY A 42 6.98 -4.10 5.71
N TYR A 43 7.68 -3.69 4.64
CA TYR A 43 7.57 -4.36 3.35
C TYR A 43 8.33 -5.69 3.29
N GLY A 44 9.51 -5.78 3.90
CA GLY A 44 10.39 -6.95 3.75
C GLY A 44 10.17 -8.11 4.71
N LEU A 45 9.60 -7.87 5.88
CA LEU A 45 9.31 -8.91 6.86
C LEU A 45 7.81 -9.20 6.97
N VAL A 46 6.97 -8.16 6.96
CA VAL A 46 5.53 -8.29 7.20
C VAL A 46 4.75 -8.41 5.89
N TYR A 47 4.79 -7.41 5.03
CA TYR A 47 3.86 -7.31 3.89
C TYR A 47 4.25 -8.18 2.70
N SER A 48 5.53 -8.51 2.50
CA SER A 48 5.91 -9.45 1.45
C SER A 48 5.57 -10.91 1.79
N PHE A 49 5.02 -11.18 3.00
CA PHE A 49 4.62 -12.50 3.51
C PHE A 49 5.53 -13.67 3.09
N PRO A 50 6.86 -13.56 3.26
CA PRO A 50 7.79 -14.54 2.71
C PRO A 50 7.66 -15.85 3.50
N GLN A 51 7.30 -16.94 2.81
CA GLN A 51 7.15 -18.27 3.36
C GLN A 51 8.24 -19.19 2.78
N PRO A 52 9.19 -19.66 3.60
CA PRO A 52 10.33 -20.46 3.12
C PRO A 52 9.95 -21.75 2.39
N THR A 53 8.74 -22.27 2.61
CA THR A 53 8.30 -23.57 2.07
C THR A 53 7.31 -23.46 0.93
N THR A 54 6.56 -22.36 0.83
CA THR A 54 5.47 -22.20 -0.16
C THR A 54 5.59 -20.95 -1.04
N GLY A 55 6.64 -20.15 -0.88
CA GLY A 55 6.81 -18.89 -1.61
C GLY A 55 6.26 -17.71 -0.82
N THR A 56 5.09 -17.18 -1.19
CA THR A 56 4.39 -16.12 -0.43
C THR A 56 3.05 -16.63 0.08
N LEU A 57 2.66 -16.24 1.31
CA LEU A 57 1.34 -16.61 1.85
C LEU A 57 0.21 -15.80 1.17
N MET A 58 0.48 -14.54 0.87
CA MET A 58 -0.45 -13.64 0.17
C MET A 58 0.23 -13.07 -1.06
N THR A 59 -0.52 -12.96 -2.15
CA THR A 59 -0.06 -12.27 -3.35
C THR A 59 0.14 -10.76 -3.07
N PRO A 60 0.94 -10.05 -3.89
CA PRO A 60 1.05 -8.59 -3.82
C PRO A 60 -0.31 -7.89 -3.91
N LEU A 61 -1.23 -8.45 -4.69
CA LEU A 61 -2.57 -7.91 -4.90
C LEU A 61 -3.44 -8.05 -3.64
N GLU A 62 -3.51 -9.26 -3.05
CA GLU A 62 -4.25 -9.49 -1.79
C GLU A 62 -3.70 -8.63 -0.64
N THR A 63 -2.37 -8.50 -0.58
CA THR A 63 -1.72 -7.62 0.38
C THR A 63 -2.13 -6.16 0.17
N SER A 64 -2.21 -5.71 -1.09
CA SER A 64 -2.64 -4.34 -1.41
C SER A 64 -4.08 -4.06 -0.97
N TYR A 65 -5.02 -4.99 -1.19
CA TYR A 65 -6.39 -4.83 -0.71
C TYR A 65 -6.50 -4.79 0.82
N THR A 66 -5.67 -5.58 1.50
CA THR A 66 -5.59 -5.57 2.97
C THR A 66 -5.08 -4.23 3.49
N LEU A 67 -4.02 -3.69 2.88
CA LEU A 67 -3.47 -2.39 3.23
C LEU A 67 -4.49 -1.27 2.98
N VAL A 68 -5.14 -1.24 1.81
CA VAL A 68 -6.22 -0.28 1.50
C VAL A 68 -7.30 -0.29 2.58
N SER A 69 -7.77 -1.49 2.96
CA SER A 69 -8.82 -1.64 3.97
C SER A 69 -8.41 -1.06 5.33
N ALA A 70 -7.19 -1.37 5.78
CA ALA A 70 -6.67 -0.86 7.05
C ALA A 70 -6.45 0.65 7.03
N LEU A 71 -5.98 1.21 5.91
CA LEU A 71 -5.70 2.64 5.77
C LEU A 71 -6.98 3.47 5.70
N ILE A 72 -8.03 2.94 5.07
CA ILE A 72 -9.38 3.53 5.07
C ILE A 72 -9.92 3.57 6.49
N ALA A 73 -9.88 2.46 7.24
CA ALA A 73 -10.37 2.44 8.61
C ALA A 73 -9.64 3.42 9.55
N ASN A 74 -8.38 3.76 9.25
CA ASN A 74 -7.54 4.66 10.05
C ASN A 74 -7.54 6.13 9.61
N ASP A 75 -8.34 6.52 8.61
CA ASP A 75 -8.40 7.90 8.07
C ASP A 75 -7.01 8.43 7.63
N THR A 76 -6.33 7.67 6.75
CA THR A 76 -4.99 8.00 6.23
C THR A 76 -5.00 8.26 4.71
N PRO A 77 -5.61 9.36 4.24
CA PRO A 77 -5.95 9.56 2.82
C PRO A 77 -4.74 9.53 1.88
N ARG A 78 -3.59 10.07 2.30
CA ARG A 78 -2.37 10.05 1.48
C ARG A 78 -1.92 8.61 1.19
N GLN A 79 -1.93 7.76 2.20
CA GLN A 79 -1.55 6.36 2.07
C GLN A 79 -2.62 5.57 1.31
N VAL A 80 -3.92 5.84 1.55
CA VAL A 80 -5.01 5.25 0.75
C VAL A 80 -4.77 5.50 -0.74
N ASN A 81 -4.50 6.75 -1.14
CA ASN A 81 -4.18 7.08 -2.52
C ASN A 81 -3.02 6.25 -3.08
N TRP A 82 -1.92 6.17 -2.35
CA TRP A 82 -0.75 5.40 -2.77
C TRP A 82 -1.05 3.91 -2.95
N HIS A 83 -1.83 3.33 -2.05
CA HIS A 83 -2.11 1.89 -2.06
C HIS A 83 -3.24 1.49 -3.02
N LEU A 84 -4.19 2.38 -3.33
CA LEU A 84 -5.13 2.19 -4.45
C LEU A 84 -4.37 2.17 -5.79
N ALA A 85 -3.46 3.13 -5.99
CA ALA A 85 -2.58 3.16 -7.16
C ALA A 85 -1.62 1.95 -7.20
N GLY A 86 -1.12 1.51 -6.04
CA GLY A 86 -0.34 0.30 -5.87
C GLY A 86 -1.07 -0.96 -6.31
N ALA A 87 -2.32 -1.14 -5.85
CA ALA A 87 -3.17 -2.27 -6.25
C ALA A 87 -3.34 -2.34 -7.77
N ARG A 88 -3.58 -1.19 -8.42
CA ARG A 88 -3.68 -1.09 -9.88
C ARG A 88 -2.37 -1.50 -10.57
N ARG A 89 -1.22 -1.03 -10.07
CA ARG A 89 0.11 -1.40 -10.60
C ARG A 89 0.43 -2.88 -10.48
N VAL A 90 -0.10 -3.57 -9.47
CA VAL A 90 0.12 -5.02 -9.28
C VAL A 90 -0.99 -5.91 -9.85
N GLY A 91 -1.88 -5.34 -10.67
CA GLY A 91 -2.80 -6.10 -11.50
C GLY A 91 -4.28 -6.05 -11.12
N ALA A 92 -4.67 -5.27 -10.10
CA ALA A 92 -6.09 -5.03 -9.82
C ALA A 92 -6.75 -4.41 -11.06
N THR A 93 -7.92 -4.89 -11.47
CA THR A 93 -8.80 -4.17 -12.40
C THR A 93 -9.39 -2.91 -11.72
N MET A 94 -9.90 -1.97 -12.51
CA MET A 94 -10.56 -0.76 -11.97
C MET A 94 -11.77 -1.13 -11.13
N GLU A 95 -12.53 -2.14 -11.55
CA GLU A 95 -13.70 -2.65 -10.84
C GLU A 95 -13.30 -3.28 -9.50
N GLU A 96 -12.26 -4.12 -9.48
CA GLU A 96 -11.82 -4.78 -8.24
C GLU A 96 -11.31 -3.79 -7.21
N VAL A 97 -10.49 -2.81 -7.59
CA VAL A 97 -9.96 -1.84 -6.62
C VAL A 97 -11.06 -0.91 -6.09
N LYS A 98 -12.05 -0.54 -6.93
CA LYS A 98 -13.23 0.21 -6.49
C LYS A 98 -14.09 -0.61 -5.55
N ALA A 99 -14.29 -1.90 -5.84
CA ALA A 99 -15.02 -2.81 -4.96
C ALA A 99 -14.31 -2.98 -3.61
N ALA A 100 -12.99 -3.17 -3.60
CA ALA A 100 -12.20 -3.28 -2.36
C ALA A 100 -12.31 -2.01 -1.50
N ARG A 101 -12.21 -0.83 -2.13
CA ARG A 101 -12.42 0.47 -1.46
C ARG A 101 -13.82 0.59 -0.88
N GLU A 102 -14.85 0.31 -1.67
CA GLU A 102 -16.25 0.41 -1.26
C GLU A 102 -16.57 -0.52 -0.08
N ILE A 103 -16.13 -1.78 -0.15
CA ILE A 103 -16.31 -2.75 0.93
C ILE A 103 -15.63 -2.26 2.21
N ALA A 104 -14.39 -1.76 2.11
CA ALA A 104 -13.68 -1.22 3.26
C ALA A 104 -14.39 -0.02 3.89
N MET A 105 -14.94 0.88 3.06
CA MET A 105 -15.73 2.02 3.52
C MET A 105 -17.00 1.57 4.24
N GLN A 106 -17.78 0.67 3.64
CA GLN A 106 -18.99 0.13 4.26
C GLN A 106 -18.70 -0.54 5.61
N CYS A 107 -17.65 -1.37 5.69
CA CYS A 107 -17.23 -2.00 6.94
C CYS A 107 -16.82 -0.97 8.01
N ALA A 108 -16.06 0.07 7.61
CA ALA A 108 -15.63 1.13 8.51
C ALA A 108 -16.83 1.97 9.03
N GLU A 109 -17.78 2.30 8.16
CA GLU A 109 -19.00 3.01 8.54
C GLU A 109 -19.86 2.23 9.53
N LEU A 110 -19.99 0.91 9.33
CA LEU A 110 -20.74 0.03 10.22
C LEU A 110 -20.20 0.04 11.67
N VAL A 111 -18.89 0.27 11.85
CA VAL A 111 -18.26 0.38 13.17
C VAL A 111 -18.07 1.84 13.63
N GLY A 112 -18.64 2.80 12.90
CA GLY A 112 -18.71 4.20 13.31
C GLY A 112 -17.53 5.09 12.89
N VAL A 113 -16.67 4.63 11.97
CA VAL A 113 -15.61 5.48 11.41
C VAL A 113 -16.22 6.68 10.67
N LYS A 114 -15.59 7.85 10.83
CA LYS A 114 -15.91 9.09 10.13
C LYS A 114 -14.63 9.71 9.60
N TRP A 115 -14.52 9.84 8.29
CA TRP A 115 -13.37 10.46 7.63
C TRP A 115 -13.48 11.98 7.64
N LYS A 116 -12.37 12.68 7.90
CA LYS A 116 -12.36 14.14 7.98
C LYS A 116 -12.61 14.81 6.63
N GLU A 117 -11.97 14.29 5.58
CA GLU A 117 -11.96 14.87 4.23
C GLU A 117 -12.53 13.91 3.17
N GLY A 118 -13.12 12.79 3.63
CA GLY A 118 -13.57 11.69 2.79
C GLY A 118 -12.46 10.71 2.44
N VAL A 119 -12.83 9.62 1.76
CA VAL A 119 -11.88 8.60 1.29
C VAL A 119 -11.51 8.92 -0.15
N PRO A 120 -10.21 8.97 -0.51
CA PRO A 120 -9.82 9.28 -1.88
C PRO A 120 -10.37 8.28 -2.91
N GLU A 121 -10.68 8.77 -4.10
CA GLU A 121 -11.17 7.95 -5.21
C GLU A 121 -10.05 7.15 -5.88
N VAL A 122 -10.44 6.07 -6.58
CA VAL A 122 -9.51 5.34 -7.44
C VAL A 122 -9.32 6.13 -8.73
N VAL A 123 -8.12 6.69 -8.92
CA VAL A 123 -7.69 7.32 -10.17
C VAL A 123 -6.84 6.36 -10.98
N ASP A 124 -6.86 6.49 -12.31
CA ASP A 124 -6.00 5.65 -13.13
C ASP A 124 -4.54 6.09 -12.98
N VAL A 125 -3.64 5.12 -12.95
CA VAL A 125 -2.22 5.36 -12.61
C VAL A 125 -1.50 6.18 -13.68
N LEU A 126 -2.09 6.26 -14.88
CA LEU A 126 -1.63 7.08 -15.99
C LEU A 126 -2.00 8.57 -15.84
N GLU A 127 -3.02 8.89 -15.03
CA GLU A 127 -3.48 10.27 -14.83
C GLU A 127 -2.73 10.96 -13.67
N GLN A 128 -2.08 10.20 -12.79
CA GLN A 128 -1.34 10.75 -11.64
C GLN A 128 0.02 11.38 -12.01
N ASN A 129 0.54 11.14 -13.21
CA ASN A 129 1.80 11.72 -13.69
C ASN A 129 1.62 13.07 -14.42
N ALA A 130 0.42 13.66 -14.35
CA ALA A 130 0.06 14.90 -15.05
C ALA A 130 0.08 16.16 -14.17
N GLU A 131 0.46 16.06 -12.88
CA GLU A 131 0.59 17.19 -11.94
C GLU A 131 1.97 17.27 -11.28
#